data_AF-A0A1M5Y197-F1
#
_entry.id   AF-A0A1M5Y197-F1
#
_cell.length_a   1.000
_cell.length_b   1.000
_cell.length_c   1.000
_cell.angle_alpha   90.00
_cell.angle_beta   90.00
_cell.angle_gamma   90.00
#
_symmetry.space_group_name_H-M   'P 1'
#
loop_
_entity.id
_entity.type
_entity.pdbx_description
1 polymer ?
#
loop_
_entity_poly.entity_id
_entity_poly.type
_entity_poly.pdbx_seq_one_letter_code
_entity_poly.pdbx_strand_id
1 'polypeptide(L)'
;MQKIGFILLAFVMSFSLQAQENTEVFLFEIKTTPTTIEIVNGKNISQNAGYDNQPSFYDESTLLYSRTQDSLTTIGVYDISTSKTSVFTNEPNSGFFSAQRIPNTETIVAVRQDPEGRQRLAQYDFQTKAFKKLLDSSQVGYFSFYDQQTFIASVLQPNQMDLFLINIEKGTSESIITNSGRSVQKIPNSNSMSYTVENETKNMDLYTLDFSGDEPTSYFVCEMPIGRQDYTWLDENRILVGSGDSLFVYDLFGEPAWTFAASLNSYGIKNITRMTVSPDGKYLAVAAEPVEN
;
A
#
# COMPACT_ATOMS: atom_id res chain seq x y z
N MET A 1 1.12 57.09 16.79
CA MET A 1 0.79 56.15 15.69
C MET A 1 1.94 55.15 15.56
N GLN A 2 1.89 54.06 16.33
CA GLN A 2 2.89 52.98 16.22
C GLN A 2 2.42 52.00 15.15
N LYS A 3 3.25 51.80 14.13
CA LYS A 3 3.03 50.81 13.07
C LYS A 3 3.28 49.43 13.68
N ILE A 4 2.22 48.65 13.84
CA ILE A 4 2.31 47.23 14.18
C ILE A 4 2.67 46.50 12.89
N GLY A 5 3.90 46.02 12.80
CA GLY A 5 4.35 45.13 11.73
C GLY A 5 3.77 43.74 11.96
N PHE A 6 2.97 43.25 11.02
CA PHE A 6 2.57 41.85 10.98
C PHE A 6 3.79 41.00 10.60
N ILE A 7 4.30 40.22 11.56
CA ILE A 7 5.21 39.11 11.28
C ILE A 7 4.32 37.94 10.86
N LEU A 8 4.38 37.60 9.56
CA LEU A 8 3.78 36.40 9.02
C LEU A 8 4.63 35.21 9.50
N LEU A 9 4.20 34.55 10.56
CA LEU A 9 4.84 33.33 11.05
C LEU A 9 4.46 32.18 10.10
N ALA A 10 5.35 31.84 9.17
CA ALA A 10 5.20 30.65 8.35
C ALA A 10 5.34 29.42 9.25
N PHE A 11 4.21 28.78 9.57
CA PHE A 11 4.17 27.55 10.34
C PHE A 11 4.57 26.40 9.40
N VAL A 12 5.87 26.07 9.35
CA VAL A 12 6.34 24.83 8.75
C VAL A 12 5.91 23.70 9.69
N MET A 13 4.75 23.10 9.42
CA MET A 13 4.36 21.86 10.07
C MET A 13 5.22 20.75 9.49
N SER A 14 6.28 20.40 10.24
CA SER A 14 6.90 19.09 10.12
C SER A 14 5.82 18.09 10.50
N PHE A 15 5.24 17.40 9.51
CA PHE A 15 4.70 16.08 9.80
C PHE A 15 5.85 15.33 10.43
N SER A 16 5.68 14.92 11.69
CA SER A 16 6.52 13.88 12.26
C SER A 16 6.34 12.69 11.33
N LEU A 17 7.24 12.55 10.35
CA LEU A 17 7.61 11.26 9.82
C LEU A 17 7.85 10.46 11.09
N GLN A 18 6.90 9.60 11.50
CA GLN A 18 7.26 8.51 12.38
C GLN A 18 8.53 7.96 11.76
N ALA A 19 9.63 8.00 12.54
CA ALA A 19 10.95 7.55 12.07
C ALA A 19 10.70 6.30 11.24
N GLN A 20 11.03 6.36 9.94
CA GLN A 20 10.67 5.29 9.01
C GLN A 20 11.09 3.98 9.66
N GLU A 21 10.11 3.15 10.00
CA GLU A 21 10.38 1.87 10.63
C GLU A 21 11.38 1.15 9.73
N ASN A 22 12.47 0.64 10.32
CA ASN A 22 13.50 -0.10 9.62
C ASN A 22 12.94 -1.50 9.29
N THR A 23 11.97 -1.50 8.37
CA THR A 23 11.25 -2.70 7.96
C THR A 23 12.01 -3.39 6.86
N GLU A 24 11.95 -4.72 6.89
CA GLU A 24 12.39 -5.58 5.80
C GLU A 24 11.18 -6.18 5.09
N VAL A 25 11.38 -6.58 3.83
CA VAL A 25 10.36 -7.32 3.08
C VAL A 25 10.67 -8.81 3.16
N PHE A 26 9.70 -9.56 3.68
CA PHE A 26 9.69 -11.02 3.73
C PHE A 26 8.74 -11.56 2.68
N LEU A 27 9.11 -12.67 2.05
CA LEU A 27 8.27 -13.38 1.08
C LEU A 27 8.00 -14.79 1.60
N PHE A 28 6.72 -15.15 1.66
CA PHE A 28 6.23 -16.44 2.09
C PHE A 28 5.56 -17.17 0.92
N GLU A 29 5.85 -18.45 0.78
CA GLU A 29 5.00 -19.37 0.02
C GLU A 29 3.84 -19.78 0.93
N ILE A 30 2.61 -19.63 0.43
CA ILE A 30 1.40 -19.94 1.17
C ILE A 30 0.55 -20.97 0.43
N LYS A 31 -0.18 -21.78 1.21
CA LYS A 31 -1.26 -22.61 0.71
C LYS A 31 -2.54 -22.22 1.41
N THR A 32 -3.61 -22.07 0.64
CA THR A 32 -4.92 -21.72 1.18
C THR A 32 -5.91 -22.83 0.91
N THR A 33 -6.72 -23.14 1.92
CA THR A 33 -7.98 -23.86 1.76
C THR A 33 -9.12 -22.86 2.01
N PRO A 34 -10.40 -23.22 1.87
CA PRO A 34 -11.49 -22.31 2.23
C PRO A 34 -11.44 -21.81 3.68
N THR A 35 -10.86 -22.58 4.61
CA THR A 35 -10.89 -22.27 6.06
C THR A 35 -9.52 -22.00 6.66
N THR A 36 -8.42 -22.26 5.95
CA THR A 36 -7.07 -22.14 6.50
C THR A 36 -6.09 -21.48 5.53
N ILE A 37 -5.07 -20.87 6.11
CA ILE A 37 -3.84 -20.44 5.45
C ILE A 37 -2.67 -21.18 6.12
N GLU A 38 -1.81 -21.78 5.31
CA GLU A 38 -0.60 -22.47 5.72
C GLU A 38 0.62 -21.71 5.19
N ILE A 39 1.57 -21.43 6.06
CA ILE A 39 2.88 -20.87 5.67
C ILE A 39 3.81 -22.05 5.38
N VAL A 40 4.19 -22.21 4.11
CA VAL A 40 5.00 -23.36 3.65
C VAL A 40 6.49 -23.06 3.80
N ASN A 41 6.91 -21.88 3.37
CA ASN A 41 8.29 -21.42 3.44
C ASN A 41 8.31 -19.89 3.54
N GLY A 42 9.41 -19.32 4.02
CA GLY A 42 9.54 -17.88 4.21
C GLY A 42 11.00 -17.44 4.22
N LYS A 43 11.27 -16.27 3.66
CA LYS A 43 12.60 -15.64 3.70
C LYS A 43 12.51 -14.13 3.66
N ASN A 44 13.46 -13.46 4.30
CA ASN A 44 13.73 -12.05 4.06
C ASN A 44 14.37 -11.87 2.67
N ILE A 45 13.77 -11.05 1.82
CA ILE A 45 14.21 -10.78 0.44
C ILE A 45 14.87 -9.41 0.25
N SER A 46 14.73 -8.47 1.20
CA SER A 46 15.34 -7.14 1.08
C SER A 46 16.80 -7.15 1.53
N GLN A 47 17.08 -7.75 2.69
CA GLN A 47 18.43 -7.97 3.24
C GLN A 47 19.34 -6.73 3.18
N ASN A 48 18.81 -5.57 3.57
CA ASN A 48 19.53 -4.31 3.62
C ASN A 48 19.03 -3.46 4.78
N ALA A 49 19.85 -2.51 5.21
CA ALA A 49 19.41 -1.52 6.17
C ALA A 49 18.51 -0.47 5.50
N GLY A 50 17.53 0.03 6.26
CA GLY A 50 16.72 1.17 5.90
C GLY A 50 15.24 0.84 5.76
N TYR A 51 14.57 1.65 4.95
CA TYR A 51 13.16 1.49 4.66
C TYR A 51 12.96 0.53 3.47
N ASP A 52 12.52 -0.71 3.76
CA ASP A 52 11.96 -1.62 2.75
C ASP A 52 10.49 -1.91 3.06
N ASN A 53 9.59 -1.45 2.20
CA ASN A 53 8.16 -1.42 2.54
C ASN A 53 7.28 -1.40 1.29
N GLN A 54 5.97 -1.36 1.49
CA GLN A 54 4.95 -1.19 0.45
C GLN A 54 5.07 -2.21 -0.69
N PRO A 55 5.17 -3.52 -0.37
CA PRO A 55 5.25 -4.54 -1.40
C PRO A 55 3.98 -4.55 -2.25
N SER A 56 4.12 -4.77 -3.56
CA SER A 56 3.03 -5.03 -4.49
C SER A 56 3.51 -5.99 -5.58
N PHE A 57 2.63 -6.89 -6.02
CA PHE A 57 2.97 -7.80 -7.12
C PHE A 57 2.76 -7.11 -8.47
N TYR A 58 3.79 -7.12 -9.32
CA TYR A 58 3.69 -6.75 -10.74
C TYR A 58 3.03 -7.87 -11.55
N ASP A 59 3.37 -9.11 -11.22
CA ASP A 59 2.78 -10.36 -11.72
C ASP A 59 2.97 -11.47 -10.67
N GLU A 60 2.68 -12.71 -11.02
CA GLU A 60 2.77 -13.88 -10.12
C GLU A 60 4.21 -14.19 -9.65
N SER A 61 5.22 -13.64 -10.32
CA SER A 61 6.64 -13.95 -10.12
C SER A 61 7.52 -12.74 -9.83
N THR A 62 6.97 -11.53 -9.94
CA THR A 62 7.69 -10.26 -9.82
C THR A 62 7.07 -9.39 -8.74
N LEU A 63 7.82 -9.11 -7.69
CA LEU A 63 7.41 -8.22 -6.60
C LEU A 63 8.11 -6.87 -6.71
N LEU A 64 7.35 -5.79 -6.62
CA LEU A 64 7.82 -4.42 -6.45
C LEU A 64 7.76 -4.04 -4.98
N TYR A 65 8.70 -3.23 -4.51
CA TYR A 65 8.64 -2.65 -3.17
C TYR A 65 9.50 -1.39 -3.08
N SER A 66 9.19 -0.51 -2.14
CA SER A 66 10.07 0.61 -1.79
C SER A 66 11.32 0.04 -1.16
N ARG A 67 12.51 0.42 -1.64
CA ARG A 67 13.81 -0.12 -1.21
C ARG A 67 14.79 0.99 -0.91
N THR A 68 15.48 0.90 0.21
CA THR A 68 16.61 1.79 0.48
C THR A 68 17.84 1.39 -0.32
N GLN A 69 18.37 2.31 -1.12
CA GLN A 69 19.60 2.17 -1.87
C GLN A 69 20.37 3.50 -1.80
N ASP A 70 21.59 3.48 -1.27
CA ASP A 70 22.45 4.68 -1.16
C ASP A 70 21.75 5.89 -0.52
N SER A 71 21.01 5.64 0.57
CA SER A 71 20.21 6.64 1.29
C SER A 71 19.01 7.22 0.53
N LEU A 72 18.70 6.72 -0.67
CA LEU A 72 17.49 7.03 -1.43
C LEU A 72 16.46 5.91 -1.28
N THR A 73 15.18 6.29 -1.26
CA THR A 73 14.08 5.32 -1.42
C THR A 73 13.83 5.10 -2.91
N THR A 74 14.19 3.93 -3.40
CA THR A 74 14.06 3.49 -4.79
C THR A 74 12.95 2.45 -4.94
N ILE A 75 12.64 2.07 -6.18
CA ILE A 75 11.77 0.90 -6.45
C ILE A 75 12.68 -0.34 -6.57
N GLY A 76 12.58 -1.26 -5.62
CA GLY A 76 13.14 -2.60 -5.70
C GLY A 76 12.25 -3.51 -6.54
N VAL A 77 12.87 -4.41 -7.30
CA VAL A 77 12.21 -5.44 -8.11
C VAL A 77 12.81 -6.78 -7.73
N TYR A 78 11.98 -7.64 -7.16
CA TYR A 78 12.35 -9.00 -6.79
C TYR A 78 11.73 -10.00 -7.76
N ASP A 79 12.58 -10.77 -8.44
CA ASP A 79 12.17 -11.90 -9.26
C ASP A 79 12.20 -13.17 -8.41
N ILE A 80 11.04 -13.78 -8.20
CA ILE A 80 10.84 -14.96 -7.36
C ILE A 80 11.52 -16.19 -7.98
N SER A 81 11.45 -16.33 -9.31
CA SER A 81 11.97 -17.48 -10.04
C SER A 81 13.50 -17.58 -9.98
N THR A 82 14.18 -16.43 -10.03
CA THR A 82 15.63 -16.35 -9.95
C THR A 82 16.14 -16.01 -8.55
N SER A 83 15.24 -15.62 -7.64
CA SER A 83 15.54 -15.13 -6.30
C SER A 83 16.51 -13.95 -6.30
N LYS A 84 16.34 -13.01 -7.24
CA LYS A 84 17.22 -11.85 -7.40
C LYS A 84 16.47 -10.54 -7.21
N THR A 85 17.11 -9.63 -6.50
CA THR A 85 16.69 -8.23 -6.37
C THR A 85 17.46 -7.36 -7.37
N SER A 86 16.76 -6.43 -8.00
CA SER A 86 17.35 -5.32 -8.76
C SER A 86 16.72 -3.99 -8.38
N VAL A 87 17.40 -2.89 -8.70
CA VAL A 87 16.88 -1.53 -8.49
C VAL A 87 16.33 -1.00 -9.82
N PHE A 88 15.10 -0.51 -9.78
CA PHE A 88 14.40 -0.01 -10.94
C PHE A 88 14.65 1.49 -11.18
N THR A 89 14.47 2.33 -10.16
CA THR A 89 14.68 3.78 -10.26
C THR A 89 16.06 4.20 -9.76
N ASN A 90 16.67 5.15 -10.47
CA ASN A 90 17.92 5.81 -10.06
C ASN A 90 17.83 7.31 -10.37
N GLU A 91 16.81 7.97 -9.83
CA GLU A 91 16.65 9.42 -9.91
C GLU A 91 17.20 10.07 -8.65
N PRO A 92 18.30 10.86 -8.74
CA PRO A 92 18.83 11.56 -7.59
C PRO A 92 17.80 12.50 -6.96
N ASN A 93 17.87 12.63 -5.63
CA ASN A 93 17.03 13.54 -4.85
C ASN A 93 15.51 13.28 -4.96
N SER A 94 15.10 12.07 -5.32
CA SER A 94 13.69 11.68 -5.37
C SER A 94 13.48 10.36 -4.64
N GLY A 95 12.32 10.24 -3.97
CA GLY A 95 11.90 9.02 -3.29
C GLY A 95 10.73 8.36 -4.03
N PHE A 96 10.65 7.03 -3.99
CA PHE A 96 9.61 6.26 -4.66
C PHE A 96 8.88 5.35 -3.67
N PHE A 97 7.56 5.46 -3.65
CA PHE A 97 6.69 4.79 -2.69
C PHE A 97 5.50 4.13 -3.38
N SER A 98 4.96 3.07 -2.77
CA SER A 98 3.70 2.42 -3.21
C SER A 98 3.68 2.06 -4.69
N ALA A 99 4.80 1.60 -5.25
CA ALA A 99 4.90 1.25 -6.66
C ALA A 99 3.89 0.14 -7.01
N GLN A 100 3.14 0.27 -8.10
CA GLN A 100 2.14 -0.70 -8.57
C GLN A 100 2.11 -0.74 -10.10
N ARG A 101 1.79 -1.90 -10.68
CA ARG A 101 1.54 -2.04 -12.12
C ARG A 101 0.16 -1.49 -12.48
N ILE A 102 0.05 -0.80 -13.62
CA ILE A 102 -1.27 -0.55 -14.24
C ILE A 102 -1.76 -1.88 -14.82
N PRO A 103 -2.95 -2.38 -14.43
CA PRO A 103 -3.42 -3.71 -14.79
C PRO A 103 -3.27 -4.04 -16.29
N ASN A 104 -2.66 -5.19 -16.59
CA ASN A 104 -2.46 -5.69 -17.97
C ASN A 104 -1.64 -4.77 -18.88
N THR A 105 -0.65 -4.02 -18.35
CA THR A 105 0.25 -3.18 -19.16
C THR A 105 1.71 -3.32 -18.73
N GLU A 106 2.67 -2.89 -19.54
CA GLU A 106 4.08 -2.79 -19.15
C GLU A 106 4.41 -1.47 -18.41
N THR A 107 3.44 -0.88 -17.70
CA THR A 107 3.62 0.41 -17.01
C THR A 107 3.49 0.23 -15.52
N ILE A 108 4.48 0.74 -14.79
CA ILE A 108 4.39 0.89 -13.33
C ILE A 108 4.13 2.35 -12.98
N VAL A 109 3.45 2.57 -11.86
CA VAL A 109 3.22 3.88 -11.26
C VAL A 109 3.73 3.83 -9.84
N ALA A 110 4.36 4.91 -9.39
CA ALA A 110 4.75 5.07 -7.99
C ALA A 110 4.42 6.49 -7.52
N VAL A 111 4.24 6.64 -6.21
CA VAL A 111 4.27 7.94 -5.56
C VAL A 111 5.72 8.42 -5.56
N ARG A 112 6.01 9.40 -6.40
CA ARG A 112 7.32 10.06 -6.49
C ARG A 112 7.30 11.28 -5.56
N GLN A 113 8.20 11.28 -4.58
CA GLN A 113 8.47 12.43 -3.74
C GLN A 113 9.66 13.21 -4.29
N ASP A 114 9.49 14.51 -4.50
CA ASP A 114 10.56 15.40 -4.95
C ASP A 114 11.38 15.99 -3.78
N PRO A 115 12.48 16.74 -4.04
CA PRO A 115 13.32 17.31 -2.98
C PRO A 115 12.58 18.28 -2.05
N GLU A 116 11.48 18.87 -2.52
CA GLU A 116 10.63 19.76 -1.71
C GLU A 116 9.59 18.99 -0.90
N GLY A 117 9.61 17.65 -0.96
CA GLY A 117 8.71 16.76 -0.24
C GLY A 117 7.34 16.56 -0.91
N ARG A 118 7.11 17.16 -2.09
CA ARG A 118 5.84 17.05 -2.80
C ARG A 118 5.70 15.67 -3.42
N GLN A 119 4.52 15.07 -3.26
CA GLN A 119 4.22 13.72 -3.71
C GLN A 119 3.31 13.77 -4.93
N ARG A 120 3.65 13.02 -6.00
CA ARG A 120 2.85 12.90 -7.22
C ARG A 120 2.96 11.50 -7.80
N LEU A 121 1.94 11.06 -8.53
CA LEU A 121 2.00 9.80 -9.25
C LEU A 121 2.84 9.91 -10.52
N ALA A 122 3.92 9.14 -10.60
CA ALA A 122 4.83 9.09 -11.74
C ALA A 122 4.77 7.73 -12.43
N GLN A 123 4.64 7.73 -13.76
CA GLN A 123 4.58 6.53 -14.58
C GLN A 123 5.91 6.22 -15.24
N TYR A 124 6.26 4.94 -15.28
CA TYR A 124 7.46 4.42 -15.91
C TYR A 124 7.12 3.22 -16.78
N ASP A 125 7.84 3.09 -17.90
CA ASP A 125 7.88 1.84 -18.65
C ASP A 125 8.68 0.79 -17.91
N PHE A 126 8.12 -0.40 -17.66
CA PHE A 126 8.77 -1.42 -16.85
C PHE A 126 10.00 -2.02 -17.54
N GLN A 127 9.98 -2.17 -18.85
CA GLN A 127 11.08 -2.79 -19.60
C GLN A 127 12.22 -1.80 -19.85
N THR A 128 11.89 -0.62 -20.36
CA THR A 128 12.88 0.39 -20.75
C THR A 128 13.31 1.31 -19.60
N LYS A 129 12.60 1.26 -18.46
CA LYS A 129 12.74 2.17 -17.30
C LYS A 129 12.48 3.64 -17.63
N ALA A 130 11.92 3.92 -18.81
CA ALA A 130 11.70 5.29 -19.27
C ALA A 130 10.56 5.95 -18.49
N PHE A 131 10.81 7.15 -17.97
CA PHE A 131 9.75 8.01 -17.42
C PHE A 131 8.77 8.38 -18.54
N LYS A 132 7.46 8.20 -18.27
CA LYS A 132 6.39 8.52 -19.24
C LYS A 132 5.75 9.86 -18.92
N LYS A 133 5.14 9.99 -17.74
CA LYS A 133 4.39 11.20 -17.33
C LYS A 133 4.04 11.18 -15.85
N LEU A 134 3.59 12.33 -15.35
CA LEU A 134 2.82 12.41 -14.11
C LEU A 134 1.32 12.20 -14.41
N LEU A 135 0.63 11.46 -13.56
CA LEU A 135 -0.83 11.26 -13.68
C LEU A 135 -1.65 12.33 -12.98
N ASP A 136 -1.13 12.88 -11.89
CA ASP A 136 -1.85 13.81 -11.03
C ASP A 136 -0.88 14.88 -10.52
N SER A 137 -1.42 16.09 -10.33
CA SER A 137 -0.74 17.23 -9.73
C SER A 137 -0.96 17.32 -8.21
N SER A 138 -1.97 16.60 -7.68
CA SER A 138 -2.35 16.53 -6.27
C SER A 138 -1.31 15.79 -5.44
N GLN A 139 -1.28 16.08 -4.13
CA GLN A 139 -0.40 15.38 -3.18
C GLN A 139 -0.94 13.98 -2.85
N VAL A 140 -0.74 13.03 -3.75
CA VAL A 140 -1.20 11.64 -3.57
C VAL A 140 -0.25 10.91 -2.63
N GLY A 141 -0.77 10.40 -1.51
CA GLY A 141 -0.02 9.57 -0.57
C GLY A 141 -0.12 8.06 -0.88
N TYR A 142 -1.30 7.61 -1.27
CA TYR A 142 -1.59 6.20 -1.55
C TYR A 142 -2.59 6.08 -2.71
N PHE A 143 -2.53 4.99 -3.45
CA PHE A 143 -3.46 4.74 -4.54
C PHE A 143 -3.57 3.23 -4.82
N SER A 144 -4.61 2.83 -5.55
CA SER A 144 -4.71 1.50 -6.14
C SER A 144 -5.58 1.52 -7.39
N PHE A 145 -5.21 0.72 -8.39
CA PHE A 145 -5.93 0.64 -9.66
C PHE A 145 -7.17 -0.24 -9.54
N TYR A 146 -8.30 0.26 -10.04
CA TYR A 146 -9.46 -0.57 -10.35
C TYR A 146 -9.26 -1.28 -11.70
N ASP A 147 -8.86 -0.51 -12.71
CA ASP A 147 -8.53 -0.98 -14.06
C ASP A 147 -7.43 -0.10 -14.70
N GLN A 148 -7.27 -0.15 -16.03
CA GLN A 148 -6.25 0.62 -16.75
C GLN A 148 -6.46 2.14 -16.73
N GLN A 149 -7.69 2.59 -16.53
CA GLN A 149 -8.09 3.99 -16.64
C GLN A 149 -8.55 4.57 -15.32
N THR A 150 -9.07 3.72 -14.42
CA THR A 150 -9.68 4.09 -13.17
C THR A 150 -8.86 3.60 -11.99
N PHE A 151 -8.59 4.52 -11.07
CA PHE A 151 -7.92 4.24 -9.81
C PHE A 151 -8.50 5.08 -8.69
N ILE A 152 -8.26 4.63 -7.47
CA ILE A 152 -8.61 5.38 -6.27
C ILE A 152 -7.32 5.91 -5.66
N ALA A 153 -7.34 7.14 -5.16
CA ALA A 153 -6.20 7.75 -4.49
C ALA A 153 -6.61 8.40 -3.16
N SER A 154 -5.80 8.18 -2.12
CA SER A 154 -5.82 8.96 -0.89
C SER A 154 -4.93 10.18 -1.07
N VAL A 155 -5.53 11.36 -1.11
CA VAL A 155 -4.87 12.65 -1.31
C VAL A 155 -4.63 13.31 0.04
N LEU A 156 -3.40 13.76 0.28
CA LEU A 156 -2.98 14.46 1.49
C LEU A 156 -3.67 15.83 1.58
N GLN A 157 -4.36 16.04 2.69
CA GLN A 157 -4.88 17.33 3.14
C GLN A 157 -4.15 17.77 4.41
N PRO A 158 -4.25 19.03 4.84
CA PRO A 158 -3.46 19.54 5.97
C PRO A 158 -3.52 18.70 7.27
N ASN A 159 -4.66 18.05 7.57
CA ASN A 159 -4.85 17.28 8.80
C ASN A 159 -5.48 15.90 8.60
N GLN A 160 -5.68 15.46 7.35
CA GLN A 160 -6.37 14.22 7.01
C GLN A 160 -5.97 13.76 5.60
N MET A 161 -6.46 12.60 5.18
CA MET A 161 -6.46 12.23 3.77
C MET A 161 -7.89 12.10 3.30
N ASP A 162 -8.13 12.49 2.06
CA ASP A 162 -9.43 12.34 1.39
C ASP A 162 -9.28 11.38 0.21
N LEU A 163 -10.30 10.56 0.01
CA LEU A 163 -10.30 9.51 -1.01
C LEU A 163 -11.00 10.02 -2.28
N PHE A 164 -10.35 9.85 -3.42
CA PHE A 164 -10.87 10.26 -4.72
C PHE A 164 -10.90 9.09 -5.70
N LEU A 165 -11.97 9.01 -6.49
CA LEU A 165 -12.07 8.19 -7.68
C LEU A 165 -11.58 9.00 -8.87
N ILE A 166 -10.56 8.50 -9.58
CA ILE A 166 -9.94 9.20 -10.70
C ILE A 166 -10.08 8.35 -11.95
N ASN A 167 -10.53 8.96 -13.06
CA ASN A 167 -10.51 8.34 -14.38
C ASN A 167 -9.61 9.16 -15.33
N ILE A 168 -8.55 8.52 -15.82
CA ILE A 168 -7.50 9.16 -16.62
C ILE A 168 -8.00 9.50 -18.03
N GLU A 169 -8.85 8.67 -18.63
CA GLU A 169 -9.37 8.90 -19.98
C GLU A 169 -10.39 10.05 -19.99
N LYS A 170 -11.32 10.05 -19.03
CA LYS A 170 -12.35 11.09 -18.87
C LYS A 170 -11.81 12.37 -18.24
N GLY A 171 -10.64 12.32 -17.60
CA GLY A 171 -10.05 13.45 -16.87
C GLY A 171 -10.88 13.86 -15.64
N THR A 172 -11.59 12.91 -15.02
CA THR A 172 -12.45 13.18 -13.85
C THR A 172 -11.74 12.83 -12.55
N SER A 173 -12.06 13.57 -11.49
CA SER A 173 -11.65 13.31 -10.11
C SER A 173 -12.84 13.61 -9.21
N GLU A 174 -13.38 12.57 -8.58
CA GLU A 174 -14.60 12.61 -7.79
C GLU A 174 -14.29 12.23 -6.34
N SER A 175 -14.77 13.02 -5.38
CA SER A 175 -14.56 12.71 -3.96
C SER A 175 -15.46 11.54 -3.55
N ILE A 176 -14.87 10.53 -2.90
CA ILE A 176 -15.59 9.39 -2.32
C ILE A 176 -15.89 9.68 -0.85
N ILE A 177 -14.85 9.97 -0.07
CA ILE A 177 -14.98 10.15 1.38
C ILE A 177 -13.82 10.96 1.96
N THR A 178 -14.09 11.66 3.06
CA THR A 178 -13.06 12.35 3.86
C THR A 178 -12.52 11.43 4.96
N ASN A 179 -11.36 11.75 5.54
CA ASN A 179 -10.72 10.96 6.61
C ASN A 179 -10.42 9.51 6.20
N SER A 180 -10.05 9.32 4.95
CA SER A 180 -9.57 8.03 4.47
C SER A 180 -8.30 7.62 5.21
N GLY A 181 -8.18 6.33 5.49
CA GLY A 181 -6.91 5.73 5.88
C GLY A 181 -5.95 5.60 4.69
N ARG A 182 -4.80 4.97 4.94
CA ARG A 182 -3.75 4.77 3.93
C ARG A 182 -3.93 3.54 3.05
N SER A 183 -4.91 2.69 3.35
CA SER A 183 -5.05 1.38 2.70
C SER A 183 -6.20 1.39 1.73
N VAL A 184 -5.87 1.14 0.46
CA VAL A 184 -6.80 1.06 -0.66
C VAL A 184 -6.38 -0.12 -1.52
N GLN A 185 -7.28 -1.05 -1.83
CA GLN A 185 -6.95 -2.25 -2.61
C GLN A 185 -8.09 -2.67 -3.54
N LYS A 186 -7.74 -3.21 -4.70
CA LYS A 186 -8.65 -4.01 -5.52
C LYS A 186 -9.01 -5.29 -4.78
N ILE A 187 -10.30 -5.61 -4.71
CA ILE A 187 -10.75 -6.92 -4.23
C ILE A 187 -10.55 -7.93 -5.39
N PRO A 188 -9.83 -9.05 -5.18
CA PRO A 188 -9.61 -10.07 -6.20
C PRO A 188 -10.93 -10.56 -6.81
N ASN A 189 -10.91 -10.92 -8.10
CA ASN A 189 -12.03 -11.55 -8.83
C ASN A 189 -13.41 -10.87 -8.69
N SER A 190 -13.45 -9.57 -8.45
CA SER A 190 -14.71 -8.82 -8.25
C SER A 190 -14.75 -7.52 -9.05
N ASN A 191 -15.89 -6.84 -9.03
CA ASN A 191 -16.05 -5.47 -9.53
C ASN A 191 -15.90 -4.43 -8.41
N SER A 192 -15.15 -4.75 -7.35
CA SER A 192 -15.08 -3.89 -6.16
C SER A 192 -13.65 -3.48 -5.80
N MET A 193 -13.55 -2.32 -5.19
CA MET A 193 -12.36 -1.85 -4.47
C MET A 193 -12.67 -1.87 -2.96
N SER A 194 -11.66 -1.64 -2.15
CA SER A 194 -11.80 -1.54 -0.70
C SER A 194 -10.88 -0.45 -0.18
N TYR A 195 -11.27 0.16 0.93
CA TYR A 195 -10.52 1.25 1.54
C TYR A 195 -10.81 1.36 3.04
N THR A 196 -9.90 1.96 3.80
CA THR A 196 -10.12 2.28 5.22
C THR A 196 -10.57 3.72 5.44
N VAL A 197 -11.32 3.95 6.51
CA VAL A 197 -11.76 5.28 6.97
C VAL A 197 -11.52 5.38 8.47
N GLU A 198 -10.99 6.51 8.94
CA GLU A 198 -10.89 6.76 10.38
C GLU A 198 -12.28 7.06 10.95
N ASN A 199 -12.73 6.25 11.92
CA ASN A 199 -14.01 6.39 12.59
C ASN A 199 -13.94 7.39 13.76
N GLU A 200 -15.08 7.66 14.39
CA GLU A 200 -15.19 8.66 15.48
C GLU A 200 -14.32 8.32 16.70
N THR A 201 -13.98 7.04 16.90
CA THR A 201 -13.12 6.56 17.99
C THR A 201 -11.63 6.58 17.65
N LYS A 202 -11.25 7.10 16.47
CA LYS A 202 -9.88 7.09 15.94
C LYS A 202 -9.33 5.71 15.60
N ASN A 203 -10.21 4.73 15.40
CA ASN A 203 -9.86 3.44 14.80
C ASN A 203 -10.23 3.42 13.31
N MET A 204 -9.84 2.36 12.59
CA MET A 204 -10.11 2.23 11.16
C MET A 204 -11.31 1.33 10.90
N ASP A 205 -12.24 1.79 10.08
CA ASP A 205 -13.30 0.98 9.49
C ASP A 205 -12.90 0.57 8.07
N LEU A 206 -13.19 -0.67 7.69
CA LEU A 206 -13.01 -1.18 6.35
C LEU A 206 -14.31 -1.08 5.55
N TYR A 207 -14.24 -0.50 4.36
CA TYR A 207 -15.33 -0.40 3.40
C TYR A 207 -14.95 -1.10 2.10
N THR A 208 -15.97 -1.60 1.39
CA THR A 208 -15.89 -1.89 -0.04
C THR A 208 -16.53 -0.77 -0.85
N LEU A 209 -16.07 -0.55 -2.07
CA LEU A 209 -16.69 0.29 -3.10
C LEU A 209 -17.05 -0.61 -4.27
N ASP A 210 -18.34 -0.84 -4.50
CA ASP A 210 -18.84 -1.67 -5.59
C ASP A 210 -19.13 -0.83 -6.84
N PHE A 211 -18.64 -1.30 -7.99
CA PHE A 211 -18.82 -0.68 -9.31
C PHE A 211 -19.87 -1.41 -10.17
N SER A 212 -20.63 -2.36 -9.61
CA SER A 212 -21.62 -3.17 -10.34
C SER A 212 -22.92 -2.44 -10.67
N GLY A 213 -23.25 -1.38 -9.92
CA GLY A 213 -24.44 -0.55 -10.12
C GLY A 213 -24.23 0.59 -11.11
N ASP A 214 -25.25 1.45 -11.23
CA ASP A 214 -25.18 2.66 -12.06
C ASP A 214 -24.13 3.66 -11.55
N GLU A 215 -23.93 3.71 -10.23
CA GLU A 215 -22.98 4.57 -9.54
C GLU A 215 -22.16 3.78 -8.50
N PRO A 216 -20.85 4.08 -8.33
CA PRO A 216 -20.03 3.45 -7.31
C PRO A 216 -20.64 3.63 -5.90
N THR A 217 -20.83 2.53 -5.17
CA THR A 217 -21.52 2.54 -3.87
C THR A 217 -20.67 1.88 -2.78
N SER A 218 -20.55 2.55 -1.63
CA SER A 218 -19.76 2.07 -0.50
C SER A 218 -20.57 1.23 0.49
N TYR A 219 -20.00 0.12 0.95
CA TYR A 219 -20.57 -0.75 1.98
C TYR A 219 -19.58 -1.00 3.11
N PHE A 220 -20.03 -0.84 4.36
CA PHE A 220 -19.24 -1.18 5.53
C PHE A 220 -19.00 -2.70 5.58
N VAL A 221 -17.77 -3.09 5.92
CA VAL A 221 -17.36 -4.49 6.08
C VAL A 221 -17.21 -4.82 7.56
N CYS A 222 -16.23 -4.20 8.21
CA CYS A 222 -15.88 -4.45 9.60
C CYS A 222 -15.03 -3.33 10.16
N GLU A 223 -14.94 -3.25 11.48
CA GLU A 223 -13.90 -2.47 12.15
C GLU A 223 -12.58 -3.26 12.13
N MET A 224 -11.47 -2.56 11.85
CA MET A 224 -10.12 -3.11 11.87
C MET A 224 -9.66 -3.36 13.32
N PRO A 225 -8.75 -4.32 13.57
CA PRO A 225 -8.15 -4.48 14.90
C PRO A 225 -7.50 -3.16 15.35
N ILE A 226 -7.65 -2.84 16.64
CA ILE A 226 -7.22 -1.55 17.20
C ILE A 226 -5.78 -1.22 16.81
N GLY A 227 -5.58 -0.02 16.27
CA GLY A 227 -4.26 0.49 15.90
C GLY A 227 -3.66 -0.18 14.66
N ARG A 228 -4.46 -0.90 13.87
CA ARG A 228 -4.08 -1.39 12.54
C ARG A 228 -4.75 -0.55 11.45
N GLN A 229 -4.00 -0.27 10.40
CA GLN A 229 -4.47 0.53 9.26
C GLN A 229 -4.38 -0.22 7.93
N ASP A 230 -3.57 -1.28 7.87
CA ASP A 230 -3.25 -2.02 6.66
C ASP A 230 -3.82 -3.44 6.73
N TYR A 231 -4.37 -3.88 5.61
CA TYR A 231 -4.90 -5.22 5.37
C TYR A 231 -4.44 -5.70 3.99
N THR A 232 -4.71 -6.96 3.66
CA THR A 232 -4.71 -7.42 2.28
C THR A 232 -5.80 -8.45 2.04
N TRP A 233 -6.32 -8.55 0.84
CA TRP A 233 -7.24 -9.62 0.48
C TRP A 233 -6.48 -10.92 0.21
N LEU A 234 -6.84 -11.99 0.92
CA LEU A 234 -6.35 -13.33 0.64
C LEU A 234 -7.01 -13.91 -0.61
N ASP A 235 -8.30 -13.61 -0.78
CA ASP A 235 -9.12 -13.90 -1.94
C ASP A 235 -10.32 -12.91 -1.97
N GLU A 236 -11.35 -13.19 -2.75
CA GLU A 236 -12.53 -12.33 -2.89
C GLU A 236 -13.41 -12.22 -1.61
N ASN A 237 -13.21 -13.11 -0.62
CA ASN A 237 -14.07 -13.25 0.56
C ASN A 237 -13.32 -13.19 1.90
N ARG A 238 -11.99 -13.26 1.89
CA ARG A 238 -11.18 -13.32 3.10
C ARG A 238 -10.12 -12.24 3.13
N ILE A 239 -10.03 -11.55 4.26
CA ILE A 239 -9.12 -10.43 4.49
C ILE A 239 -8.10 -10.82 5.53
N LEU A 240 -6.84 -10.46 5.30
CA LEU A 240 -5.73 -10.63 6.21
C LEU A 240 -5.33 -9.30 6.87
N VAL A 241 -5.05 -9.36 8.16
CA VAL A 241 -4.38 -8.31 8.93
C VAL A 241 -3.17 -8.89 9.65
N GLY A 242 -2.09 -8.11 9.69
CA GLY A 242 -0.92 -8.39 10.51
C GLY A 242 -0.97 -7.62 11.82
N SER A 243 -0.70 -8.27 12.93
CA SER A 243 -0.59 -7.64 14.25
C SER A 243 0.54 -8.28 15.05
N GLY A 244 1.56 -7.50 15.38
CA GLY A 244 2.81 -8.05 15.89
C GLY A 244 3.41 -9.01 14.86
N ASP A 245 3.75 -10.22 15.27
CA ASP A 245 4.29 -11.27 14.41
C ASP A 245 3.23 -12.19 13.78
N SER A 246 1.95 -11.91 13.99
CA SER A 246 0.87 -12.84 13.71
C SER A 246 -0.10 -12.32 12.64
N LEU A 247 -0.64 -13.26 11.88
CA LEU A 247 -1.67 -13.06 10.87
C LEU A 247 -3.04 -13.39 11.43
N PHE A 248 -4.02 -12.57 11.10
CA PHE A 248 -5.43 -12.74 11.43
C PHE A 248 -6.27 -12.69 10.17
N VAL A 249 -7.32 -13.52 10.10
CA VAL A 249 -8.27 -13.58 8.98
C VAL A 249 -9.64 -13.08 9.44
N TYR A 250 -10.27 -12.27 8.60
CA TYR A 250 -11.70 -11.99 8.63
C TYR A 250 -12.35 -12.66 7.42
N ASP A 251 -13.33 -13.51 7.65
CA ASP A 251 -14.09 -14.21 6.61
C ASP A 251 -15.47 -13.56 6.48
N LEU A 252 -15.79 -13.03 5.30
CA LEU A 252 -17.06 -12.34 5.03
C LEU A 252 -18.29 -13.25 5.20
N PHE A 253 -18.12 -14.57 5.13
CA PHE A 253 -19.20 -15.55 5.32
C PHE A 253 -19.15 -16.25 6.68
N GLY A 254 -18.14 -15.94 7.50
CA GLY A 254 -17.97 -16.49 8.84
C GLY A 254 -18.65 -15.66 9.92
N GLU A 255 -18.30 -15.96 11.17
CA GLU A 255 -18.61 -15.06 12.29
C GLU A 255 -17.89 -13.72 12.08
N PRO A 256 -18.51 -12.58 12.41
CA PRO A 256 -17.96 -11.24 12.16
C PRO A 256 -16.82 -10.90 13.13
N ALA A 257 -15.72 -11.64 13.05
CA ALA A 257 -14.58 -11.56 13.96
C ALA A 257 -13.25 -11.82 13.25
N TRP A 258 -12.21 -11.13 13.71
CA TRP A 258 -10.83 -11.43 13.35
C TRP A 258 -10.36 -12.68 14.09
N THR A 259 -9.93 -13.69 13.35
CA THR A 259 -9.49 -14.99 13.89
C THR A 259 -8.00 -15.19 13.63
N PHE A 260 -7.29 -15.77 14.60
CA PHE A 260 -5.87 -16.08 14.44
C PHE A 260 -5.67 -17.10 13.30
N ALA A 261 -4.70 -16.85 12.44
CA ALA A 261 -4.44 -17.67 11.26
C ALA A 261 -3.06 -18.34 11.30
N ALA A 262 -2.00 -17.57 11.55
CA ALA A 262 -0.63 -18.08 11.64
C ALA A 262 0.28 -17.11 12.42
N SER A 263 1.37 -17.61 13.00
CA SER A 263 2.45 -16.78 13.51
C SER A 263 3.65 -16.87 12.58
N LEU A 264 4.31 -15.73 12.35
CA LEU A 264 5.53 -15.60 11.55
C LEU A 264 6.77 -15.39 12.43
N ASN A 265 6.65 -15.54 13.75
CA ASN A 265 7.73 -15.32 14.72
C ASN A 265 9.00 -16.14 14.38
N SER A 266 8.83 -17.37 13.92
CA SER A 266 9.94 -18.28 13.53
C SER A 266 10.81 -17.73 12.39
N TYR A 267 10.34 -16.71 11.68
CA TYR A 267 11.08 -16.02 10.62
C TYR A 267 11.77 -14.74 11.11
N GLY A 268 11.82 -14.51 12.42
CA GLY A 268 12.45 -13.32 13.00
C GLY A 268 11.64 -12.05 12.77
N ILE A 269 10.32 -12.16 12.62
CA ILE A 269 9.42 -11.01 12.49
C ILE A 269 8.93 -10.57 13.86
N LYS A 270 8.98 -9.26 14.13
CA LYS A 270 8.52 -8.62 15.37
C LYS A 270 7.18 -7.89 15.18
N ASN A 271 7.07 -7.07 14.14
CA ASN A 271 5.88 -6.27 13.88
C ASN A 271 5.60 -6.16 12.38
N ILE A 272 4.49 -6.74 11.95
CA ILE A 272 3.97 -6.64 10.58
C ILE A 272 3.32 -5.28 10.38
N THR A 273 3.70 -4.62 9.29
CA THR A 273 3.26 -3.25 8.97
C THR A 273 2.42 -3.20 7.71
N ARG A 274 2.77 -3.99 6.69
CA ARG A 274 2.05 -4.08 5.41
C ARG A 274 2.14 -5.47 4.82
N MET A 275 1.18 -5.82 3.97
CA MET A 275 1.12 -7.11 3.32
C MET A 275 0.50 -7.02 1.92
N THR A 276 0.83 -7.98 1.06
CA THR A 276 0.17 -8.17 -0.24
C THR A 276 0.22 -9.64 -0.62
N VAL A 277 -0.81 -10.13 -1.31
CA VAL A 277 -0.89 -11.50 -1.84
C VAL A 277 -0.70 -11.48 -3.35
N SER A 278 0.00 -12.48 -3.89
CA SER A 278 0.23 -12.59 -5.34
C SER A 278 -1.09 -12.83 -6.09
N PRO A 279 -1.19 -12.43 -7.37
CA PRO A 279 -2.42 -12.63 -8.15
C PRO A 279 -2.92 -14.08 -8.22
N ASP A 280 -2.00 -15.04 -8.14
CA ASP A 280 -2.31 -16.48 -8.12
C ASP A 280 -2.52 -17.07 -6.71
N GLY A 281 -2.45 -16.24 -5.66
CA GLY A 281 -2.69 -16.65 -4.28
C GLY A 281 -1.59 -17.53 -3.65
N LYS A 282 -0.43 -17.68 -4.30
CA LYS A 282 0.65 -18.58 -3.83
C LYS A 282 1.69 -17.91 -2.95
N TYR A 283 1.80 -16.59 -3.01
CA TYR A 283 2.80 -15.85 -2.25
C TYR A 283 2.17 -14.75 -1.40
N LEU A 284 2.67 -14.59 -0.18
CA LEU A 284 2.39 -13.47 0.70
C LEU A 284 3.68 -12.70 0.93
N ALA A 285 3.73 -11.45 0.51
CA ALA A 285 4.82 -10.53 0.84
C ALA A 285 4.42 -9.66 2.04
N VAL A 286 5.34 -9.49 2.98
CA VAL A 286 5.11 -8.80 4.25
C VAL A 286 6.24 -7.79 4.47
N ALA A 287 5.90 -6.52 4.71
CA ALA A 287 6.85 -5.56 5.26
C ALA A 287 6.74 -5.60 6.79
N ALA A 288 7.85 -5.86 7.47
CA ALA A 288 7.86 -6.01 8.93
C ALA A 288 9.16 -5.55 9.56
N GLU A 289 9.08 -5.10 10.81
CA GLU A 289 10.26 -4.95 11.66
C GLU A 289 10.84 -6.34 11.96
N PRO A 290 12.14 -6.57 11.70
CA PRO A 290 12.81 -7.78 12.15
C PRO A 290 13.07 -7.72 13.67
N VAL A 291 13.24 -8.89 14.29
CA VAL A 291 13.80 -8.99 15.65
C VAL A 291 15.25 -8.49 15.60
N GLU A 292 15.60 -7.53 16.45
CA GLU A 292 16.99 -7.08 16.60
C GLU A 292 17.84 -8.24 17.13
N ASN A 293 18.93 -8.54 16.44
CA ASN A 293 19.94 -9.51 16.92
C ASN A 293 20.85 -8.89 17.98
#